data_AF-A0A933HGV7-F1
#
_entry.id   AF-A0A933HGV7-F1
#
_cell.length_a   1.000
_cell.length_b   1.000
_cell.length_c   1.000
_cell.angle_alpha   90.00
_cell.angle_beta   90.00
_cell.angle_gamma   90.00
#
_symmetry.space_group_name_H-M   'P 1'
#
loop_
_entity.id
_entity.type
_entity.pdbx_description
1 polymer ?
#
loop_
_entity_poly.entity_id
_entity_poly.type
_entity_poly.pdbx_seq_one_letter_code
_entity_poly.pdbx_strand_id
1 'polypeptide(L)' 'MTDTPSWSDDAKKVLEKIPFFARPIAKKMIEEYAVDKGQAQITPELMREARAKFGM' A
#
# COMPACT_ATOMS: atom_id res chain seq x y z
N MET A 1 16.64 3.79 11.34
CA MET A 1 16.11 2.49 10.90
C MET A 1 14.99 2.82 9.92
N THR A 2 15.14 2.50 8.65
CA THR A 2 14.11 2.75 7.63
C THR A 2 13.02 1.70 7.82
N ASP A 3 12.04 2.00 8.68
CA ASP A 3 10.92 1.11 8.97
C ASP A 3 10.01 1.06 7.74
N THR A 4 10.32 0.14 6.83
CA THR A 4 9.50 -0.08 5.64
C THR A 4 8.32 -0.93 6.08
N PRO A 5 7.09 -0.44 5.96
CA PRO A 5 5.94 -1.13 6.53
C PRO A 5 5.72 -2.49 5.86
N SER A 6 5.44 -3.49 6.68
CA SER A 6 5.32 -4.89 6.25
C SER A 6 4.00 -5.13 5.53
N TRP A 7 4.06 -5.78 4.36
CA TRP A 7 2.86 -6.09 3.57
C TRP A 7 2.19 -7.37 4.08
N SER A 8 0.92 -7.25 4.43
CA SER A 8 0.09 -8.42 4.77
C SER A 8 -0.19 -9.30 3.55
N ASP A 9 -0.54 -10.56 3.75
CA ASP A 9 -0.91 -11.47 2.65
C ASP A 9 -2.11 -10.98 1.84
N ASP A 10 -3.14 -10.45 2.51
CA ASP A 10 -4.31 -9.90 1.82
C ASP A 10 -3.95 -8.67 0.98
N ALA A 11 -3.09 -7.82 1.54
CA ALA A 11 -2.50 -6.67 0.89
C ALA A 11 -1.76 -7.07 -0.41
N LYS A 12 -0.93 -8.10 -0.37
CA LYS A 12 -0.23 -8.62 -1.55
C LYS A 12 -1.22 -9.10 -2.63
N LYS A 13 -2.29 -9.81 -2.25
CA LYS A 13 -3.33 -10.26 -3.19
C LYS A 13 -4.03 -9.11 -3.91
N VAL A 14 -4.25 -7.99 -3.22
CA VAL A 14 -4.81 -6.77 -3.86
C VAL A 14 -3.80 -6.17 -4.83
N LEU A 15 -2.53 -6.09 -4.46
CA LEU A 15 -1.45 -5.60 -5.32
C LEU A 15 -1.30 -6.46 -6.58
N GLU A 16 -1.50 -7.78 -6.48
CA GLU A 16 -1.48 -8.70 -7.62
C GLU A 16 -2.60 -8.44 -8.63
N LYS A 17 -3.76 -7.94 -8.18
CA LYS A 17 -4.87 -7.53 -9.07
C LYS A 17 -4.57 -6.24 -9.84
N ILE A 18 -3.64 -5.42 -9.35
CA ILE A 18 -3.23 -4.19 -10.02
C ILE A 18 -2.35 -4.54 -11.23
N PRO A 19 -2.53 -3.88 -12.39
CA PRO A 19 -1.66 -4.09 -13.54
C PRO A 19 -0.18 -3.81 -13.22
N PHE A 20 0.73 -4.58 -13.81
CA PHE A 20 2.17 -4.55 -13.49
C PHE A 20 2.80 -3.14 -13.60
N PHE A 21 2.33 -2.31 -14.53
CA PHE A 21 2.83 -0.94 -14.72
C PHE A 21 2.40 0.01 -13.60
N ALA A 22 1.24 -0.21 -12.99
CA ALA A 22 0.72 0.59 -11.88
C ALA A 22 1.14 0.04 -10.52
N ARG A 23 1.52 -1.24 -10.42
CA ARG A 23 2.00 -1.87 -9.17
C ARG A 23 3.10 -1.08 -8.45
N PRO A 24 4.23 -0.68 -9.08
CA PRO A 24 5.30 0.02 -8.38
C PRO A 24 4.85 1.40 -7.87
N ILE A 25 3.98 2.08 -8.61
CA ILE A 25 3.42 3.38 -8.23
C ILE A 25 2.50 3.19 -7.01
N ALA A 26 1.53 2.27 -7.10
CA ALA A 26 0.61 1.97 -6.02
C ALA A 26 1.36 1.52 -4.75
N LYS A 27 2.32 0.60 -4.88
CA LYS A 27 3.15 0.10 -3.78
C LYS A 27 3.83 1.24 -3.03
N LYS A 28 4.50 2.14 -3.77
CA LYS A 28 5.16 3.31 -3.18
C LYS A 28 4.19 4.24 -2.47
N MET A 29 3.04 4.56 -3.08
CA MET A 29 2.04 5.44 -2.46
C MET A 29 1.46 4.85 -1.18
N ILE A 30 1.23 3.54 -1.16
CA ILE A 30 0.72 2.80 0.01
C ILE A 30 1.78 2.75 1.12
N GLU A 31 3.05 2.52 0.77
CA GLU A 31 4.17 2.55 1.72
C GLU A 31 4.32 3.94 2.36
N GLU A 32 4.29 5.00 1.57
CA GLU A 32 4.34 6.39 2.07
C GLU A 32 3.13 6.69 2.96
N TYR A 33 1.92 6.25 2.56
CA TYR A 33 0.71 6.44 3.36
C TYR A 33 0.73 5.68 4.68
N ALA A 34 1.30 4.47 4.71
CA ALA A 34 1.48 3.70 5.93
C ALA A 34 2.49 4.38 6.88
N VAL A 35 3.61 4.87 6.36
CA VAL A 35 4.59 5.63 7.15
C VAL A 35 3.98 6.92 7.69
N ASP A 36 3.23 7.67 6.88
CA ASP A 36 2.52 8.90 7.27
C ASP A 36 1.50 8.63 8.39
N LYS A 37 0.76 7.52 8.33
CA LYS A 37 -0.14 7.07 9.41
C LYS A 37 0.58 6.44 10.61
N GLY A 38 1.89 6.25 10.57
CA GLY A 38 2.65 5.53 11.61
C GLY A 38 2.27 4.04 11.71
N GLN A 39 1.78 3.45 10.63
CA GLN A 39 1.42 2.04 10.54
C GLN A 39 2.62 1.22 10.09
N ALA A 40 3.07 0.31 10.94
CA ALA A 40 4.15 -0.63 10.60
C ALA A 40 3.69 -1.78 9.67
N GLN A 41 2.38 -1.94 9.46
CA GLN A 41 1.80 -3.01 8.65
C GLN A 41 0.81 -2.45 7.62
N ILE A 42 1.03 -2.78 6.35
CA ILE A 42 0.11 -2.47 5.27
C ILE A 42 -0.99 -3.52 5.23
N THR A 43 -2.21 -3.06 5.47
CA THR A 43 -3.44 -3.84 5.41
C THR A 43 -4.24 -3.47 4.16
N PRO A 44 -5.14 -4.34 3.69
CA PRO A 44 -6.07 -4.02 2.60
C PRO A 44 -6.96 -2.80 2.90
N GLU A 45 -7.24 -2.53 4.17
CA GLU A 45 -8.00 -1.34 4.60
C GLU A 45 -7.20 -0.06 4.33
N LEU A 46 -5.92 -0.05 4.73
CA LEU A 46 -5.00 1.04 4.45
C LEU A 46 -4.81 1.26 2.94
N MET A 47 -4.79 0.20 2.14
CA MET A 47 -4.79 0.33 0.67
C MET A 47 -6.06 0.92 0.12
N ARG A 48 -7.23 0.56 0.66
CA ARG A 48 -8.49 1.16 0.23
C ARG A 48 -8.51 2.65 0.54
N GLU A 49 -8.06 3.03 1.74
CA GLU A 49 -7.91 4.44 2.13
C GLU A 49 -6.93 5.18 1.19
N ALA A 50 -5.74 4.61 0.95
CA ALA A 50 -4.75 5.17 0.05
C ALA A 50 -5.32 5.30 -1.38
N ARG A 51 -5.95 4.25 -1.91
CA ARG A 51 -6.57 4.27 -3.24
C ARG A 51 -7.65 5.34 -3.36
N ALA A 52 -8.50 5.49 -2.34
CA ALA A 52 -9.50 6.55 -2.30
C ALA A 52 -8.86 7.95 -2.27
N LYS A 53 -7.74 8.12 -1.57
CA LYS A 53 -6.97 9.38 -1.50
C LYS A 53 -6.28 9.70 -2.84
N PHE A 54 -5.83 8.70 -3.58
CA PHE A 54 -5.06 8.87 -4.83
C PHE A 54 -5.90 8.73 -6.11
N GLY A 55 -7.20 8.46 -6.02
CA GLY A 55 -8.14 8.52 -7.15
C GLY A 55 -7.91 7.49 -8.25
N MET A 56 -7.46 6.28 -7.90
CA MET A 56 -7.30 5.14 -8.83
C MET A 56 -8.46 4.15 -8.72
#